data_AF-A0A7V2QBW4-F1
#
_entry.id   AF-A0A7V2QBW4-F1
#
_cell.length_a   1.000
_cell.length_b   1.000
_cell.length_c   1.000
_cell.angle_alpha   90.00
_cell.angle_beta   90.00
_cell.angle_gamma   90.00
#
_symmetry.space_group_name_H-M   'P 1'
#
loop_
_entity.id
_entity.type
_entity.pdbx_description
1 polymer ?
#
loop_
_entity_poly.entity_id
_entity_poly.type
_entity_poly.pdbx_seq_one_letter_code
_entity_poly.pdbx_strand_id
1 'polypeptide(L)'
;DEREWRPLIGQVKSACETNGFEFRLAFDWPAYCVSQVLALGGHWLADHIVALAQKGYCFDTTLPPEYWGELEERLARAGHLNDAFLGEKGPDYAFSLEFVRSNVSAEFLYRQYQEAKSVEDSGYCLGSHEQPGRCLGCGACSDAEQRRAITHHQIHQPDNSRYLPQLRELMARKQRLEPVYFRLRLDSWLAGLSPEFINGFVFRELLTQYPELVDNLLTARESLFTVRPNANRFPAVSGETVFALKAWDARSLETRFLSLCLQKNLVSGFQIIGPAEGFTPGVFTKLRLDMHLPGDLFPEPRARLEQHLRSAYLPYSLRREGEQLCFDLPKKALKKKILFGGSIETRDSGFFASLEIGPKFDLAAFLRTFERPNPFRHAQAHVSGIEW
;
A
#
# COMPACT_ATOMS: atom_id res chain seq x y z
N ASP A 1 7.72 8.39 32.17
CA ASP A 1 6.44 9.05 31.79
C ASP A 1 6.68 9.98 30.59
N GLU A 2 5.74 10.14 29.64
CA GLU A 2 5.84 11.08 28.50
C GLU A 2 6.29 12.48 28.95
N ARG A 3 5.77 12.93 30.11
CA ARG A 3 6.05 14.25 30.67
C ARG A 3 7.52 14.48 31.03
N GLU A 4 8.27 13.41 31.30
CA GLU A 4 9.67 13.51 31.74
C GLU A 4 10.63 13.67 30.57
N TRP A 5 10.42 12.92 29.47
CA TRP A 5 11.35 12.90 28.34
C TRP A 5 10.94 13.83 27.20
N ARG A 6 9.64 14.14 27.05
CA ARG A 6 9.16 15.01 25.95
C ARG A 6 9.84 16.38 25.89
N PRO A 7 10.14 17.07 27.02
CA PRO A 7 10.89 18.32 26.99
C PRO A 7 12.33 18.18 26.47
N LEU A 8 12.93 16.99 26.56
CA LEU A 8 14.31 16.72 26.14
C LEU A 8 14.45 16.59 24.62
N ILE A 9 13.38 16.20 23.92
CA ILE A 9 13.39 16.01 22.44
C ILE A 9 13.91 17.27 21.74
N GLY A 10 13.44 18.45 22.14
CA GLY A 10 13.84 19.71 21.51
C GLY A 10 15.35 19.99 21.65
N GLN A 11 15.91 19.66 22.82
CA GLN A 11 17.34 19.84 23.07
C GLN A 11 18.18 18.87 22.25
N VAL A 12 17.78 17.59 22.20
CA VAL A 12 18.47 16.57 21.40
C VAL A 12 18.37 16.88 19.91
N LYS A 13 17.19 17.24 19.42
CA LYS A 13 16.98 17.66 18.03
C LYS A 13 17.90 18.81 17.65
N SER A 14 17.91 19.87 18.46
CA SER A 14 18.77 21.04 18.23
C SER A 14 20.24 20.66 18.19
N ALA A 15 20.70 19.77 19.08
CA ALA A 15 22.07 19.31 19.10
C ALA A 15 22.44 18.49 17.84
N CYS A 16 21.57 17.57 17.41
CA CYS A 16 21.78 16.78 16.19
C CYS A 16 21.86 17.65 14.93
N GLU A 17 20.85 18.49 14.71
CA GLU A 17 20.74 19.30 13.49
C GLU A 17 21.86 20.34 13.39
N THR A 18 22.29 20.91 14.51
CA THR A 18 23.43 21.86 14.56
C THR A 18 24.74 21.20 14.16
N ASN A 19 24.89 19.89 14.35
CA ASN A 19 26.07 19.11 13.97
C ASN A 19 25.92 18.43 12.59
N GLY A 20 24.90 18.82 11.81
CA GLY A 20 24.66 18.29 10.47
C GLY A 20 24.07 16.88 10.42
N PHE A 21 23.58 16.37 11.56
CA PHE A 21 22.89 15.09 11.62
C PHE A 21 21.38 15.28 11.45
N GLU A 22 20.75 14.31 10.80
CA GLU A 22 19.29 14.23 10.77
C GLU A 22 18.76 13.70 12.11
N PHE A 23 17.73 14.35 12.64
CA PHE A 23 17.01 13.88 13.83
C PHE A 23 15.68 13.25 13.44
N ARG A 24 15.51 11.96 13.76
CA ARG A 24 14.23 11.25 13.64
C ARG A 24 13.99 10.43 14.90
N LEU A 25 12.78 10.53 15.45
CA LEU A 25 12.33 9.57 16.46
C LEU A 25 11.92 8.27 15.76
N ALA A 26 12.19 7.14 16.40
CA ALA A 26 11.76 5.84 15.89
C ALA A 26 10.22 5.72 15.86
N PHE A 27 9.56 6.30 16.86
CA PHE A 27 8.10 6.32 16.98
C PHE A 27 7.64 7.64 17.61
N ASP A 28 6.41 8.06 17.28
CA ASP A 28 5.66 8.98 18.13
C ASP A 28 5.17 8.26 19.39
N TRP A 29 4.67 9.01 20.38
CA TRP A 29 4.25 8.42 21.66
C TRP A 29 3.11 7.39 21.52
N PRO A 30 2.03 7.66 20.75
CA PRO A 30 1.01 6.65 20.51
C PRO A 30 1.55 5.37 19.87
N ALA A 31 2.38 5.48 18.82
CA ALA A 31 2.96 4.32 18.15
C ALA A 31 3.92 3.55 19.08
N TYR A 32 4.68 4.26 19.91
CA TYR A 32 5.51 3.64 20.93
C TYR A 32 4.67 2.80 21.90
N CYS A 33 3.65 3.37 22.55
CA CYS A 33 2.83 2.66 23.52
C CYS A 33 2.12 1.45 22.90
N VAL A 34 1.54 1.65 21.72
CA VAL A 34 0.84 0.58 20.99
C VAL A 34 1.81 -0.54 20.61
N SER A 35 3.04 -0.22 20.18
CA SER A 35 4.05 -1.24 19.86
C SER A 35 4.39 -2.11 21.07
N GLN A 36 4.46 -1.54 22.28
CA GLN A 36 4.74 -2.30 23.51
C GLN A 36 3.60 -3.27 23.84
N VAL A 37 2.35 -2.80 23.71
CA VAL A 37 1.17 -3.64 23.91
C VAL A 37 1.08 -4.74 22.86
N LEU A 38 1.37 -4.44 21.60
CA LEU A 38 1.40 -5.43 20.52
C LEU A 38 2.47 -6.50 20.74
N ALA A 39 3.63 -6.13 21.27
CA ALA A 39 4.72 -7.05 21.53
C ALA A 39 4.44 -8.02 22.71
N LEU A 40 3.67 -7.58 23.70
CA LEU A 40 3.37 -8.35 24.91
C LEU A 40 1.97 -9.01 24.90
N GLY A 41 1.07 -8.50 24.07
CA GLY A 41 -0.33 -8.90 24.00
C GLY A 41 -0.53 -10.28 23.38
N GLY A 42 -1.57 -10.97 23.82
CA GLY A 42 -1.96 -12.27 23.29
C GLY A 42 -3.11 -12.21 22.32
N HIS A 43 -3.72 -13.37 22.05
CA HIS A 43 -4.88 -13.46 21.15
C HIS A 43 -6.03 -12.52 21.54
N TRP A 44 -6.17 -12.22 22.84
CA TRP A 44 -7.15 -11.26 23.35
C TRP A 44 -7.03 -9.86 22.74
N LEU A 45 -5.85 -9.46 22.27
CA LEU A 45 -5.64 -8.13 21.69
C LEU A 45 -6.28 -7.98 20.30
N ALA A 46 -6.48 -9.09 19.57
CA ALA A 46 -6.98 -9.08 18.20
C ALA A 46 -8.35 -8.38 18.08
N ASP A 47 -9.29 -8.71 18.96
CA ASP A 47 -10.64 -8.14 18.94
C ASP A 47 -10.62 -6.63 19.22
N HIS A 48 -9.70 -6.16 20.06
CA HIS A 48 -9.53 -4.73 20.35
C HIS A 48 -8.97 -3.98 19.14
N ILE A 49 -7.96 -4.54 18.46
CA ILE A 49 -7.38 -3.95 17.24
C ILE A 49 -8.42 -3.92 16.12
N VAL A 50 -9.15 -5.01 15.90
CA VAL A 50 -10.19 -5.10 14.86
C VAL A 50 -11.29 -4.08 15.12
N ALA A 51 -11.73 -3.92 16.37
CA ALA A 51 -12.73 -2.92 16.72
C ALA A 51 -12.24 -1.48 16.45
N LEU A 52 -10.97 -1.17 16.70
CA LEU A 52 -10.39 0.14 16.35
C LEU A 52 -10.28 0.31 14.83
N ALA A 53 -9.89 -0.74 14.10
CA ALA A 53 -9.83 -0.72 12.65
C ALA A 53 -11.21 -0.50 12.00
N GLN A 54 -12.26 -1.09 12.56
CA GLN A 54 -13.65 -0.88 12.13
C GLN A 54 -14.14 0.55 12.32
N LYS A 55 -13.60 1.28 13.31
CA LYS A 55 -13.83 2.73 13.47
C LYS A 55 -13.07 3.59 12.46
N GLY A 56 -12.22 2.97 11.64
CA GLY A 56 -11.42 3.65 10.62
C GLY A 56 -9.98 3.96 11.05
N TYR A 57 -9.54 3.53 12.24
CA TYR A 57 -8.14 3.66 12.61
C TYR A 57 -7.27 2.73 11.77
N CYS A 58 -6.19 3.26 11.20
CA CYS A 58 -5.18 2.47 10.51
C CYS A 58 -3.79 3.04 10.80
N PHE A 59 -2.81 2.16 10.95
CA PHE A 59 -1.41 2.58 10.98
C PHE A 59 -0.93 2.84 9.56
N ASP A 60 -0.63 4.10 9.25
CA ASP A 60 0.03 4.51 8.01
C ASP A 60 1.15 5.47 8.39
N THR A 61 2.33 4.91 8.66
CA THR A 61 3.54 5.56 9.21
C THR A 61 3.40 6.19 10.60
N THR A 62 2.19 6.59 11.00
CA THR A 62 1.85 7.20 12.29
C THR A 62 0.52 6.65 12.80
N LEU A 63 0.26 6.81 14.11
CA LEU A 63 -1.06 6.58 14.70
C LEU A 63 -1.73 7.91 15.05
N PRO A 64 -3.06 8.02 14.88
CA PRO A 64 -3.79 9.17 15.39
C PRO A 64 -3.58 9.35 16.90
N PRO A 65 -3.44 10.59 17.41
CA PRO A 65 -3.17 10.87 18.82
C PRO A 65 -4.15 10.21 19.80
N GLU A 66 -5.41 10.08 19.39
CA GLU A 66 -6.50 9.48 20.15
C GLU A 66 -6.47 7.94 20.21
N TYR A 67 -5.72 7.29 19.30
CA TYR A 67 -5.69 5.83 19.21
C TYR A 67 -5.22 5.18 20.50
N TRP A 68 -4.12 5.68 21.08
CA TRP A 68 -3.57 5.11 22.31
C TRP A 68 -4.55 5.24 23.46
N GLY A 69 -5.16 6.41 23.66
CA GLY A 69 -6.13 6.62 24.74
C GLY A 69 -7.34 5.68 24.63
N GLU A 70 -7.87 5.48 23.42
CA GLU A 70 -8.96 4.53 23.21
C GLU A 70 -8.55 3.06 23.46
N LEU A 71 -7.36 2.67 23.00
CA LEU A 71 -6.86 1.31 23.25
C LEU A 71 -6.62 1.10 24.74
N GLU A 72 -5.92 2.02 25.40
CA GLU A 72 -5.61 1.99 26.83
C GLU A 72 -6.89 1.82 27.67
N GLU A 73 -7.90 2.65 27.43
CA GLU A 73 -9.16 2.58 28.16
C GLU A 73 -9.87 1.24 27.95
N ARG A 74 -9.86 0.71 26.72
CA ARG A 74 -10.44 -0.60 26.39
C ARG A 74 -9.71 -1.73 27.11
N LEU A 75 -8.38 -1.71 27.12
CA LEU A 75 -7.57 -2.74 27.74
C LEU A 75 -7.63 -2.70 29.26
N ALA A 76 -7.69 -1.50 29.85
CA ALA A 76 -7.92 -1.31 31.27
C ALA A 76 -9.30 -1.86 31.69
N ARG A 77 -10.37 -1.51 30.94
CA ARG A 77 -11.72 -2.04 31.20
C ARG A 77 -11.83 -3.56 31.08
N ALA A 78 -11.05 -4.16 30.18
CA ALA A 78 -10.97 -5.61 30.02
C ALA A 78 -10.06 -6.30 31.05
N GLY A 79 -9.37 -5.55 31.93
CA GLY A 79 -8.46 -6.08 32.95
C GLY A 79 -7.09 -6.54 32.43
N HIS A 80 -6.75 -6.18 31.18
CA HIS A 80 -5.49 -6.57 30.55
C HIS A 80 -4.30 -5.69 30.96
N LEU A 81 -4.53 -4.40 31.24
CA LEU A 81 -3.50 -3.48 31.77
C LEU A 81 -3.46 -3.56 33.31
N ASN A 82 -2.90 -4.65 33.83
CA ASN A 82 -2.68 -4.84 35.26
C ASN A 82 -1.19 -4.71 35.63
N ASP A 83 -0.88 -4.69 36.93
CA ASP A 83 0.48 -4.54 37.43
C ASP A 83 1.45 -5.62 36.91
N ALA A 84 0.96 -6.85 36.71
CA ALA A 84 1.78 -7.92 36.14
C ALA A 84 2.11 -7.63 34.66
N PHE A 85 1.17 -7.09 33.89
CA PHE A 85 1.37 -6.71 32.49
C PHE A 85 2.27 -5.48 32.34
N LEU A 86 2.17 -4.50 33.25
CA LEU A 86 2.95 -3.26 33.19
C LEU A 86 4.33 -3.37 33.87
N GLY A 87 4.48 -4.27 34.84
CA GLY A 87 5.70 -4.43 35.63
C GLY A 87 6.84 -5.14 34.92
N GLU A 88 7.98 -5.30 35.61
CA GLU A 88 9.12 -6.07 35.11
C GLU A 88 8.76 -7.56 34.98
N LYS A 89 9.24 -8.18 33.89
CA LYS A 89 8.98 -9.58 33.57
C LYS A 89 10.12 -10.44 34.08
N GLY A 90 9.81 -11.41 34.93
CA GLY A 90 10.77 -12.41 35.38
C GLY A 90 11.11 -13.44 34.30
N PRO A 91 12.09 -14.33 34.56
CA PRO A 91 12.50 -15.37 33.60
C PRO A 91 11.39 -16.39 33.33
N ASP A 92 10.50 -16.61 34.30
CA ASP A 92 9.38 -17.56 34.20
C ASP A 92 8.08 -16.88 33.73
N TYR A 93 8.15 -15.65 33.23
CA TYR A 93 6.96 -14.96 32.73
C TYR A 93 6.43 -15.65 31.47
N ALA A 94 5.16 -16.06 31.52
CA ALA A 94 4.47 -16.66 30.37
C ALA A 94 4.17 -15.59 29.31
N PHE A 95 5.04 -15.48 28.31
CA PHE A 95 4.82 -14.55 27.20
C PHE A 95 3.66 -15.02 26.34
N SER A 96 2.81 -14.06 25.97
CA SER A 96 1.81 -14.28 24.95
C SER A 96 2.47 -14.79 23.67
N LEU A 97 1.87 -15.81 23.03
CA LEU A 97 2.37 -16.42 21.80
C LEU A 97 3.71 -17.19 21.91
N GLU A 98 4.10 -17.65 23.11
CA GLU A 98 5.30 -18.48 23.32
C GLU A 98 5.34 -19.76 22.45
N PHE A 99 4.18 -20.22 21.95
CA PHE A 99 4.12 -21.33 20.99
C PHE A 99 4.85 -21.05 19.67
N VAL A 100 5.10 -19.77 19.33
CA VAL A 100 5.89 -19.37 18.18
C VAL A 100 7.38 -19.61 18.48
N ARG A 101 7.88 -20.74 18.02
CA ARG A 101 9.28 -21.12 18.23
C ARG A 101 10.21 -20.23 17.41
N SER A 102 11.08 -19.51 18.12
CA SER A 102 12.25 -18.86 17.53
C SER A 102 13.45 -19.80 17.59
N ASN A 103 14.40 -19.64 16.68
CA ASN A 103 15.70 -20.32 16.79
C ASN A 103 16.57 -19.70 17.90
N VAL A 104 16.14 -18.59 18.52
CA VAL A 104 16.80 -17.98 19.68
C VAL A 104 16.13 -18.43 20.97
N SER A 105 16.91 -18.88 21.96
CA SER A 105 16.36 -19.32 23.25
C SER A 105 15.85 -18.15 24.10
N ALA A 106 14.77 -18.38 24.86
CA ALA A 106 14.23 -17.40 25.80
C ALA A 106 15.26 -17.02 26.89
N GLU A 107 16.05 -17.99 27.37
CA GLU A 107 17.15 -17.76 28.32
C GLU A 107 18.18 -16.76 27.77
N PHE A 108 18.55 -16.89 26.49
CA PHE A 108 19.45 -15.95 25.84
C PHE A 108 18.85 -14.54 25.80
N LEU A 109 17.58 -14.40 25.39
CA LEU A 109 16.90 -13.10 25.34
C LEU A 109 16.79 -12.46 26.73
N TYR A 110 16.50 -13.24 27.77
CA TYR A 110 16.45 -12.75 29.14
C TYR A 110 17.83 -12.30 29.63
N ARG A 111 18.90 -13.02 29.27
CA ARG A 111 20.27 -12.58 29.55
C ARG A 111 20.60 -11.26 28.87
N GLN A 112 20.24 -11.08 27.59
CA GLN A 112 20.44 -9.80 26.90
C GLN A 112 19.66 -8.65 27.57
N TYR A 113 18.46 -8.93 28.09
CA TYR A 113 17.71 -7.95 28.88
C TYR A 113 18.46 -7.54 30.17
N GLN A 114 19.04 -8.51 30.89
CA GLN A 114 19.83 -8.24 32.09
C GLN A 114 21.10 -7.45 31.77
N GLU A 115 21.82 -7.82 30.71
CA GLU A 115 23.02 -7.10 30.23
C GLU A 115 22.67 -5.64 29.86
N ALA A 116 21.56 -5.42 29.14
CA ALA A 116 21.11 -4.06 28.81
C ALA A 116 20.77 -3.23 30.07
N LYS A 117 20.21 -3.88 31.11
CA LYS A 117 19.90 -3.24 32.39
C LYS A 117 21.18 -2.90 33.18
N SER A 118 22.23 -3.72 33.07
CA SER A 118 23.54 -3.46 33.67
C SER A 118 24.45 -2.55 32.82
N VAL A 119 24.00 -2.13 31.63
CA VAL A 119 24.78 -1.33 30.67
C VAL A 119 26.03 -2.10 30.20
N GLU A 120 25.91 -3.41 30.05
CA GLU A 120 26.96 -4.28 29.56
C GLU A 120 26.72 -4.62 28.07
N ASP A 121 27.75 -4.48 27.24
CA ASP A 121 27.73 -4.90 25.83
C ASP A 121 28.67 -6.09 25.65
N SER A 122 28.08 -7.30 25.57
CA SER A 122 28.81 -8.52 25.25
C SER A 122 29.15 -8.68 23.76
N GLY A 123 29.05 -7.62 22.96
CA GLY A 123 29.41 -7.59 21.56
C GLY A 123 28.42 -8.32 20.65
N TYR A 124 28.85 -8.58 19.41
CA TYR A 124 27.96 -9.04 18.34
C TYR A 124 28.52 -10.29 17.65
N CYS A 125 27.64 -11.06 17.00
CA CYS A 125 28.06 -12.23 16.21
C CYS A 125 28.90 -11.86 14.98
N LEU A 126 28.67 -10.67 14.43
CA LEU A 126 29.46 -10.09 13.35
C LEU A 126 30.69 -9.40 13.93
N GLY A 127 31.85 -9.66 13.35
CA GLY A 127 33.08 -8.96 13.67
C GLY A 127 33.10 -7.54 13.09
N SER A 128 34.05 -6.74 13.57
CA SER A 128 34.45 -5.50 12.92
C SER A 128 35.69 -5.73 12.05
N HIS A 129 36.18 -4.68 11.39
CA HIS A 129 37.49 -4.73 10.72
C HIS A 129 38.64 -5.02 11.70
N GLU A 130 38.46 -4.65 12.97
CA GLU A 130 39.52 -4.72 14.00
C GLU A 130 39.41 -5.97 14.87
N GLN A 131 38.22 -6.57 15.01
CA GLN A 131 37.99 -7.70 15.89
C GLN A 131 37.12 -8.77 15.22
N PRO A 132 37.49 -10.07 15.32
CA PRO A 132 36.65 -11.15 14.81
C PRO A 132 35.33 -11.23 15.56
N GLY A 133 34.28 -11.68 14.88
CA GLY A 133 32.98 -11.91 15.50
C GLY A 133 33.04 -13.07 16.49
N ARG A 134 32.19 -13.04 17.52
CA ARG A 134 32.09 -14.13 18.50
C ARG A 134 30.67 -14.66 18.59
N CYS A 135 30.53 -15.98 18.63
CA CYS A 135 29.22 -16.58 18.87
C CYS A 135 28.81 -16.33 20.33
N LEU A 136 27.63 -15.76 20.54
CA LEU A 136 27.09 -15.48 21.88
C LEU A 136 26.24 -16.62 22.45
N GLY A 137 26.09 -17.72 21.69
CA GLY A 137 25.34 -18.90 22.12
C GLY A 137 23.81 -18.74 22.04
N CYS A 138 23.30 -17.90 21.14
CA CYS A 138 21.85 -17.67 21.02
C CYS A 138 21.04 -18.87 20.47
N GLY A 139 21.71 -19.81 19.78
CA GLY A 139 21.07 -20.98 19.16
C GLY A 139 20.52 -20.75 17.74
N ALA A 140 20.62 -19.53 17.20
CA ALA A 140 19.98 -19.18 15.93
C ALA A 140 20.54 -19.89 14.69
N CYS A 141 21.84 -20.21 14.67
CA CYS A 141 22.51 -20.86 13.55
C CYS A 141 22.08 -22.34 13.46
N SER A 142 21.70 -22.78 12.26
CA SER A 142 21.33 -24.16 11.97
C SER A 142 22.50 -25.14 12.16
N ASP A 143 23.72 -24.70 11.86
CA ASP A 143 24.93 -25.53 11.94
C ASP A 143 26.21 -24.72 12.25
N ALA A 144 27.33 -25.44 12.38
CA ALA A 144 28.64 -24.87 12.67
C ALA A 144 29.25 -24.09 11.48
N GLU A 145 28.86 -24.43 10.25
CA GLU A 145 29.35 -23.76 9.04
C GLU A 145 28.73 -22.36 8.93
N GLN A 146 27.42 -22.23 9.10
CA GLN A 146 26.71 -20.97 9.16
C GLN A 146 27.25 -20.09 10.29
N ARG A 147 27.49 -20.68 11.47
CA ARG A 147 28.11 -19.97 12.60
C ARG A 147 29.48 -19.41 12.20
N ARG A 148 30.33 -20.24 11.58
CA ARG A 148 31.66 -19.84 11.13
C ARG A 148 31.57 -18.73 10.08
N ALA A 149 30.67 -18.87 9.11
CA ALA A 149 30.45 -17.91 8.05
C ALA A 149 30.10 -16.53 8.62
N ILE A 150 29.23 -16.46 9.63
CA ILE A 150 28.85 -15.21 10.29
C ILE A 150 30.02 -14.64 11.11
N THR A 151 30.66 -15.44 11.97
CA THR A 151 31.72 -14.92 12.87
C THR A 151 33.01 -14.54 12.15
N HIS A 152 33.27 -15.13 10.98
CA HIS A 152 34.41 -14.80 10.13
C HIS A 152 34.03 -13.88 8.97
N HIS A 153 32.76 -13.46 8.87
CA HIS A 153 32.36 -12.49 7.87
C HIS A 153 33.07 -11.17 8.15
N GLN A 154 33.87 -10.71 7.20
CA GLN A 154 34.49 -9.40 7.23
C GLN A 154 33.70 -8.48 6.31
N ILE A 155 33.15 -7.41 6.90
CA ILE A 155 32.52 -6.35 6.12
C ILE A 155 33.64 -5.50 5.53
N HIS A 156 33.94 -5.70 4.25
CA HIS A 156 34.87 -4.85 3.52
C HIS A 156 34.16 -3.56 3.11
N GLN A 157 34.75 -2.43 3.47
CA GLN A 157 34.36 -1.14 2.87
C GLN A 157 34.59 -1.23 1.35
N PRO A 158 33.59 -0.91 0.53
CA PRO A 158 33.79 -0.91 -0.91
C PRO A 158 34.89 0.10 -1.28
N ASP A 159 35.71 -0.23 -2.28
CA ASP A 159 36.67 0.72 -2.83
C ASP A 159 35.91 1.88 -3.46
N ASN A 160 35.83 2.99 -2.71
CA ASN A 160 35.10 4.19 -3.08
C ASN A 160 35.57 4.76 -4.43
N SER A 161 36.81 4.51 -4.84
CA SER A 161 37.36 5.02 -6.10
C SER A 161 36.73 4.37 -7.34
N ARG A 162 36.26 3.12 -7.24
CA ARG A 162 35.63 2.36 -8.32
C ARG A 162 34.13 2.21 -8.14
N TYR A 163 33.68 2.01 -6.90
CA TYR A 163 32.29 1.78 -6.57
C TYR A 163 31.40 3.00 -6.87
N LEU A 164 31.82 4.20 -6.46
CA LEU A 164 31.01 5.41 -6.65
C LEU A 164 30.79 5.76 -8.13
N PRO A 165 31.81 5.70 -9.02
CA PRO A 165 31.59 5.86 -10.45
C PRO A 165 30.63 4.82 -11.05
N GLN A 166 30.78 3.53 -10.70
CA GLN A 166 29.91 2.47 -11.18
C GLN A 166 28.46 2.65 -10.74
N LEU A 167 28.25 3.03 -9.47
CA LEU A 167 26.91 3.32 -8.95
C LEU A 167 26.28 4.51 -9.68
N ARG A 168 27.05 5.59 -9.94
CA ARG A 168 26.58 6.75 -10.71
C ARG A 168 26.19 6.37 -12.13
N GLU A 169 27.00 5.57 -12.80
CA GLU A 169 26.70 5.07 -14.15
C GLU A 169 25.44 4.20 -14.16
N LEU A 170 25.31 3.28 -13.21
CA LEU A 170 24.14 2.43 -13.05
C LEU A 170 22.87 3.27 -12.79
N MET A 171 22.95 4.26 -11.90
CA MET A 171 21.85 5.19 -11.63
C MET A 171 21.48 5.99 -12.87
N ALA A 172 22.46 6.53 -13.59
CA ALA A 172 22.23 7.28 -14.83
C ALA A 172 21.58 6.40 -15.91
N ARG A 173 22.03 5.15 -16.05
CA ARG A 173 21.41 4.16 -16.94
C ARG A 173 19.97 3.89 -16.53
N LYS A 174 19.72 3.60 -15.26
CA LYS A 174 18.36 3.34 -14.73
C LYS A 174 17.43 4.54 -14.93
N GLN A 175 17.92 5.77 -14.77
CA GLN A 175 17.12 6.98 -14.98
C GLN A 175 16.66 7.14 -16.44
N ARG A 176 17.50 6.79 -17.41
CA ARG A 176 17.22 6.91 -18.85
C ARG A 176 16.29 5.83 -19.42
N LEU A 177 15.99 4.76 -18.67
CA LEU A 177 15.08 3.72 -19.15
C LEU A 177 13.67 4.28 -19.26
N GLU A 178 13.10 4.25 -20.45
CA GLU A 178 11.70 4.55 -20.66
C GLU A 178 10.84 3.31 -20.34
N PRO A 179 9.69 3.48 -19.68
CA PRO A 179 8.78 2.37 -19.46
C PRO A 179 8.06 1.99 -20.76
N VAL A 180 7.67 0.72 -20.85
CA VAL A 180 6.70 0.23 -21.84
C VAL A 180 5.34 0.12 -21.18
N TYR A 181 4.29 0.45 -21.91
CA TYR A 181 2.94 0.54 -21.37
C TYR A 181 2.10 -0.65 -21.82
N PHE A 182 1.48 -1.32 -20.85
CA PHE A 182 0.61 -2.46 -21.09
C PHE A 182 -0.77 -2.22 -20.49
N ARG A 183 -1.80 -2.52 -21.27
CA ARG A 183 -3.17 -2.55 -20.78
C ARG A 183 -3.40 -3.86 -20.03
N LEU A 184 -3.80 -3.75 -18.77
CA LEU A 184 -4.14 -4.86 -17.90
C LEU A 184 -5.60 -4.75 -17.47
N ARG A 185 -6.23 -5.87 -17.16
CA ARG A 185 -7.54 -5.93 -16.49
C ARG A 185 -7.36 -6.50 -15.09
N LEU A 186 -7.62 -5.69 -14.07
CA LEU A 186 -7.54 -6.07 -12.66
C LEU A 186 -8.86 -6.67 -12.19
N ASP A 187 -8.78 -7.72 -11.36
CA ASP A 187 -9.95 -8.33 -10.73
C ASP A 187 -10.64 -7.38 -9.74
N SER A 188 -11.93 -7.62 -9.51
CA SER A 188 -12.77 -6.74 -8.68
C SER A 188 -12.32 -6.63 -7.22
N TRP A 189 -11.68 -7.65 -6.65
CA TRP A 189 -11.19 -7.63 -5.28
C TRP A 189 -10.00 -6.68 -5.06
N LEU A 190 -9.33 -6.26 -6.14
CA LEU A 190 -8.28 -5.23 -6.12
C LEU A 190 -8.85 -3.80 -6.07
N ALA A 191 -10.18 -3.64 -6.22
CA ALA A 191 -10.83 -2.35 -6.11
C ALA A 191 -10.61 -1.73 -4.72
N GLY A 192 -10.13 -0.49 -4.69
CA GLY A 192 -10.02 0.31 -3.47
C GLY A 192 -8.74 0.07 -2.68
N LEU A 193 -7.87 -0.83 -3.14
CA LEU A 193 -6.53 -1.00 -2.58
C LEU A 193 -5.62 0.17 -2.97
N SER A 194 -4.59 0.40 -2.15
CA SER A 194 -3.65 1.49 -2.40
C SER A 194 -2.84 1.24 -3.67
N PRO A 195 -2.37 2.32 -4.36
CA PRO A 195 -1.49 2.18 -5.51
C PRO A 195 -0.25 1.32 -5.23
N GLU A 196 0.34 1.45 -4.03
CA GLU A 196 1.51 0.72 -3.60
C GLU A 196 1.24 -0.79 -3.54
N PHE A 197 0.08 -1.18 -2.98
CA PHE A 197 -0.33 -2.58 -2.93
C PHE A 197 -0.53 -3.13 -4.34
N ILE A 198 -1.29 -2.43 -5.19
CA ILE A 198 -1.59 -2.91 -6.55
C ILE A 198 -0.30 -3.04 -7.36
N ASN A 199 0.61 -2.06 -7.28
CA ASN A 199 1.91 -2.09 -7.95
C ASN A 199 2.77 -3.27 -7.47
N GLY A 200 2.85 -3.46 -6.16
CA GLY A 200 3.61 -4.58 -5.56
C GLY A 200 3.00 -5.94 -5.90
N PHE A 201 1.68 -6.05 -5.87
CA PHE A 201 0.94 -7.26 -6.25
C PHE A 201 1.22 -7.63 -7.71
N VAL A 202 0.98 -6.71 -8.65
CA VAL A 202 1.22 -6.95 -10.08
C VAL A 202 2.69 -7.29 -10.31
N PHE A 203 3.63 -6.58 -9.69
CA PHE A 203 5.06 -6.86 -9.83
C PHE A 203 5.42 -8.27 -9.33
N ARG A 204 4.94 -8.64 -8.13
CA ARG A 204 5.16 -9.97 -7.54
C ARG A 204 4.61 -11.07 -8.43
N GLU A 205 3.37 -10.95 -8.87
CA GLU A 205 2.71 -11.98 -9.68
C GLU A 205 3.38 -12.13 -11.05
N LEU A 206 3.80 -11.03 -11.68
CA LEU A 206 4.60 -11.09 -12.91
C LEU A 206 5.91 -11.88 -12.69
N LEU A 207 6.64 -11.63 -11.61
CA LEU A 207 7.89 -12.35 -11.33
C LEU A 207 7.65 -13.80 -10.89
N THR A 208 6.54 -14.07 -10.22
CA THR A 208 6.18 -15.43 -9.78
C THR A 208 5.82 -16.30 -10.98
N GLN A 209 5.07 -15.76 -11.92
CA GLN A 209 4.66 -16.48 -13.12
C GLN A 209 5.76 -16.53 -14.19
N TYR A 210 6.62 -15.52 -14.23
CA TYR A 210 7.71 -15.40 -15.20
C TYR A 210 9.05 -15.15 -14.49
N PRO A 211 9.64 -16.17 -13.85
CA PRO A 211 10.90 -16.02 -13.10
C PRO A 211 12.07 -15.51 -13.94
N GLU A 212 12.05 -15.71 -15.26
CA GLU A 212 13.06 -15.19 -16.19
C GLU A 212 13.08 -13.65 -16.26
N LEU A 213 12.05 -12.98 -15.75
CA LEU A 213 12.00 -11.51 -15.69
C LEU A 213 12.77 -10.93 -14.51
N VAL A 214 13.21 -11.74 -13.54
CA VAL A 214 13.88 -11.26 -12.31
C VAL A 214 15.07 -10.36 -12.59
N ASP A 215 15.89 -10.71 -13.60
CA ASP A 215 17.08 -9.93 -13.95
C ASP A 215 16.79 -8.76 -14.89
N ASN A 216 15.56 -8.64 -15.42
CA ASN A 216 15.21 -7.63 -16.43
C ASN A 216 14.20 -6.60 -15.93
N LEU A 217 13.09 -7.03 -15.31
CA LEU A 217 11.98 -6.18 -14.88
C LEU A 217 12.32 -5.46 -13.59
N LEU A 218 12.35 -4.13 -13.64
CA LEU A 218 12.76 -3.28 -12.52
C LEU A 218 11.60 -2.74 -11.71
N THR A 219 10.51 -2.37 -12.38
CA THR A 219 9.31 -1.82 -11.72
C THR A 219 8.06 -2.10 -12.54
N ALA A 220 6.94 -2.34 -11.85
CA ALA A 220 5.59 -2.24 -12.42
C ALA A 220 4.82 -1.15 -11.67
N ARG A 221 4.23 -0.20 -12.40
CA ARG A 221 3.42 0.88 -11.81
C ARG A 221 2.17 1.12 -12.63
N GLU A 222 1.02 1.18 -11.98
CA GLU A 222 -0.20 1.70 -12.59
C GLU A 222 0.06 3.14 -13.06
N SER A 223 -0.41 3.48 -14.25
CA SER A 223 -0.04 4.71 -14.94
C SER A 223 -1.25 5.46 -15.53
N LEU A 224 -2.48 5.06 -15.24
CA LEU A 224 -3.68 5.72 -15.74
C LEU A 224 -4.43 6.47 -14.63
N PHE A 225 -4.74 5.81 -13.53
CA PHE A 225 -5.57 6.36 -12.44
C PHE A 225 -4.76 6.87 -11.26
N THR A 226 -3.55 6.36 -11.05
CA THR A 226 -2.68 6.70 -9.91
C THR A 226 -1.73 7.87 -10.19
N VAL A 227 -1.71 8.37 -11.43
CA VAL A 227 -0.90 9.53 -11.85
C VAL A 227 -1.78 10.74 -12.15
N ARG A 228 -1.19 11.94 -12.12
CA ARG A 228 -1.91 13.17 -12.50
C ARG A 228 -2.29 13.11 -14.00
N PRO A 229 -3.47 13.64 -14.39
CA PRO A 229 -4.43 14.39 -13.57
C PRO A 229 -5.45 13.50 -12.85
N ASN A 230 -5.41 12.18 -13.00
CA ASN A 230 -6.44 11.27 -12.50
C ASN A 230 -6.24 10.83 -11.04
N ALA A 231 -5.03 11.03 -10.51
CA ALA A 231 -4.74 10.81 -9.09
C ALA A 231 -5.84 11.45 -8.23
N ASN A 232 -6.43 10.65 -7.35
CA ASN A 232 -7.54 11.00 -6.44
C ASN A 232 -8.91 11.25 -7.10
N ARG A 233 -9.05 11.20 -8.43
CA ARG A 233 -10.33 11.32 -9.15
C ARG A 233 -11.02 9.98 -9.37
N PHE A 234 -10.25 8.89 -9.36
CA PHE A 234 -10.73 7.52 -9.56
C PHE A 234 -10.31 6.59 -8.41
N PRO A 235 -10.80 6.83 -7.18
CA PRO A 235 -10.59 5.90 -6.09
C PRO A 235 -11.42 4.64 -6.36
N ALA A 236 -10.83 3.47 -6.10
CA ALA A 236 -11.53 2.20 -6.10
C ALA A 236 -12.11 1.70 -7.45
N VAL A 237 -11.40 1.95 -8.55
CA VAL A 237 -11.74 1.32 -9.84
C VAL A 237 -11.06 -0.04 -9.98
N SER A 238 -11.82 -1.03 -10.45
CA SER A 238 -11.31 -2.31 -10.97
C SER A 238 -11.42 -2.35 -12.49
N GLY A 239 -10.99 -3.45 -13.11
CA GLY A 239 -11.10 -3.63 -14.56
C GLY A 239 -9.89 -3.10 -15.32
N GLU A 240 -10.11 -2.59 -16.52
CA GLU A 240 -9.04 -2.14 -17.40
C GLU A 240 -8.28 -0.94 -16.82
N THR A 241 -6.96 -1.00 -16.89
CA THR A 241 -6.04 0.10 -16.63
C THR A 241 -4.75 -0.08 -17.45
N VAL A 242 -3.80 0.86 -17.34
CA VAL A 242 -2.49 0.80 -18.00
C VAL A 242 -1.38 0.77 -16.96
N PHE A 243 -0.44 -0.16 -17.10
CA PHE A 243 0.78 -0.27 -16.31
C PHE A 243 1.99 0.16 -17.11
N ALA A 244 2.84 0.97 -16.49
CA ALA A 244 4.20 1.27 -16.89
C ALA A 244 5.14 0.19 -16.35
N LEU A 245 5.76 -0.57 -17.24
CA LEU A 245 6.76 -1.58 -16.91
C LEU A 245 8.13 -1.07 -17.34
N LYS A 246 9.05 -0.94 -16.39
CA LYS A 246 10.43 -0.49 -16.65
C LYS A 246 11.36 -1.68 -16.59
N ALA A 247 12.18 -1.88 -17.61
CA ALA A 247 13.10 -3.02 -17.71
C ALA A 247 14.46 -2.59 -18.27
N TRP A 248 15.50 -3.39 -18.04
CA TRP A 248 16.82 -3.16 -18.63
C TRP A 248 16.82 -3.33 -20.15
N ASP A 249 16.06 -4.31 -20.64
CA ASP A 249 15.77 -4.57 -22.04
C ASP A 249 14.25 -4.59 -22.23
N ALA A 250 13.72 -3.44 -22.65
CA ALA A 250 12.30 -3.24 -22.89
C ALA A 250 11.79 -4.05 -24.10
N ARG A 251 12.62 -4.26 -25.13
CA ARG A 251 12.21 -5.02 -26.33
C ARG A 251 12.03 -6.49 -26.03
N SER A 252 12.93 -7.04 -25.21
CA SER A 252 12.80 -8.41 -24.71
C SER A 252 11.51 -8.58 -23.90
N LEU A 253 11.21 -7.61 -23.02
CA LEU A 253 9.96 -7.60 -22.25
C LEU A 253 8.72 -7.56 -23.16
N GLU A 254 8.68 -6.65 -24.15
CA GLU A 254 7.58 -6.53 -25.10
C GLU A 254 7.34 -7.80 -25.89
N THR A 255 8.40 -8.39 -26.44
CA THR A 255 8.33 -9.63 -27.23
C THR A 255 7.72 -10.76 -26.41
N ARG A 256 8.13 -10.88 -25.13
CA ARG A 256 7.56 -11.88 -24.21
C ARG A 256 6.09 -11.60 -23.92
N PHE A 257 5.73 -10.38 -23.53
CA PHE A 257 4.36 -10.05 -23.17
C PHE A 257 3.40 -10.18 -24.36
N LEU A 258 3.84 -9.84 -25.57
CA LEU A 258 3.08 -10.09 -26.80
C LEU A 258 2.82 -11.57 -27.02
N SER A 259 3.82 -12.44 -26.82
CA SER A 259 3.64 -13.89 -26.93
C SER A 259 2.65 -14.44 -25.90
N LEU A 260 2.60 -13.84 -24.71
CA LEU A 260 1.71 -14.24 -23.61
C LEU A 260 0.26 -13.77 -23.81
N CYS A 261 0.06 -12.59 -24.39
CA CYS A 261 -1.28 -12.10 -24.75
C CYS A 261 -2.01 -13.09 -25.67
N LEU A 262 -1.27 -13.75 -26.57
CA LEU A 262 -1.80 -14.77 -27.48
C LEU A 262 -2.20 -16.07 -26.78
N GLN A 263 -1.63 -16.36 -25.61
CA GLN A 263 -1.89 -17.59 -24.86
C GLN A 263 -3.05 -17.47 -23.85
N LYS A 264 -3.63 -16.27 -23.66
CA LYS A 264 -4.70 -15.98 -22.68
C LYS A 264 -4.40 -16.50 -21.26
N ASN A 265 -3.14 -16.39 -20.82
CA ASN A 265 -2.80 -16.79 -19.46
C ASN A 265 -3.40 -15.78 -18.46
N LEU A 266 -4.29 -16.26 -17.59
CA LEU A 266 -4.68 -15.51 -16.39
C LEU A 266 -3.49 -15.53 -15.43
N VAL A 267 -3.08 -14.34 -15.01
CA VAL A 267 -2.31 -14.18 -13.79
C VAL A 267 -3.32 -14.17 -12.65
N SER A 268 -2.99 -14.71 -11.48
CA SER A 268 -3.88 -14.58 -10.33
C SER A 268 -4.15 -13.10 -10.06
N GLY A 269 -5.41 -12.66 -10.10
CA GLY A 269 -5.80 -11.27 -9.82
C GLY A 269 -5.78 -10.30 -11.00
N PHE A 270 -5.21 -10.63 -12.16
CA PHE A 270 -5.28 -9.78 -13.36
C PHE A 270 -5.01 -10.50 -14.69
N GLN A 271 -5.38 -9.85 -15.77
CA GLN A 271 -5.10 -10.29 -17.14
C GLN A 271 -4.32 -9.23 -17.90
N ILE A 272 -3.28 -9.64 -18.64
CA ILE A 272 -2.59 -8.76 -19.60
C ILE A 272 -3.41 -8.77 -20.89
N ILE A 273 -3.89 -7.59 -21.32
CA ILE A 273 -4.72 -7.45 -22.52
C ILE A 273 -3.85 -7.23 -23.76
N GLY A 274 -2.80 -6.41 -23.63
CA GLY A 274 -1.91 -6.09 -24.74
C GLY A 274 -1.11 -4.80 -24.53
N PRO A 275 -0.25 -4.44 -25.48
CA PRO A 275 0.46 -3.16 -25.44
C PRO A 275 -0.53 -1.98 -25.50
N ALA A 276 -0.20 -0.91 -24.80
CA ALA A 276 -0.94 0.35 -24.83
C ALA A 276 -0.25 1.34 -25.79
N GLU A 277 -0.34 1.06 -27.09
CA GLU A 277 0.32 1.88 -28.13
C GLU A 277 -0.19 3.33 -28.11
N GLY A 278 0.74 4.30 -28.19
CA GLY A 278 0.42 5.73 -28.17
C GLY A 278 -0.07 6.27 -26.82
N PHE A 279 -0.08 5.44 -25.77
CA PHE A 279 -0.52 5.86 -24.44
C PHE A 279 0.40 6.92 -23.83
N THR A 280 -0.22 7.91 -23.18
CA THR A 280 0.46 8.90 -22.35
C THR A 280 -0.05 8.77 -20.91
N PRO A 281 0.83 8.74 -19.89
CA PRO A 281 0.43 8.60 -18.49
C PRO A 281 -0.70 9.55 -18.08
N GLY A 282 -1.75 8.99 -17.46
CA GLY A 282 -2.91 9.74 -16.98
C GLY A 282 -3.86 10.26 -18.08
N VAL A 283 -3.58 10.02 -19.36
CA VAL A 283 -4.39 10.54 -20.46
C VAL A 283 -5.32 9.45 -21.00
N PHE A 284 -6.59 9.82 -21.17
CA PHE A 284 -7.58 9.04 -21.91
C PHE A 284 -8.56 10.00 -22.58
N THR A 285 -9.23 9.54 -23.64
CA THR A 285 -10.29 10.29 -24.34
C THR A 285 -11.67 9.82 -23.92
N LYS A 286 -11.85 8.51 -23.68
CA LYS A 286 -13.10 7.91 -23.20
C LYS A 286 -12.84 6.69 -22.32
N LEU A 287 -13.67 6.49 -21.29
CA LEU A 287 -13.76 5.25 -20.53
C LEU A 287 -15.19 4.72 -20.56
N ARG A 288 -15.35 3.41 -20.59
CA ARG A 288 -16.60 2.76 -20.21
C ARG A 288 -16.52 2.38 -18.74
N LEU A 289 -17.34 3.05 -17.93
CA LEU A 289 -17.41 2.89 -16.48
C LEU A 289 -18.75 2.25 -16.11
N ASP A 290 -18.68 1.02 -15.61
CA ASP A 290 -19.78 0.32 -15.00
C ASP A 290 -19.72 0.51 -13.48
N MET A 291 -20.84 0.87 -12.88
CA MET A 291 -20.90 1.22 -11.47
C MET A 291 -22.13 0.64 -10.81
N HIS A 292 -21.93 0.04 -9.64
CA HIS A 292 -22.99 -0.42 -8.75
C HIS A 292 -22.85 0.25 -7.37
N LEU A 293 -23.93 0.89 -6.94
CA LEU A 293 -24.07 1.57 -5.66
C LEU A 293 -25.17 0.89 -4.83
N PRO A 294 -24.81 0.12 -3.78
CA PRO A 294 -25.79 -0.52 -2.88
C PRO A 294 -26.77 0.48 -2.25
N GLY A 295 -28.06 0.18 -2.29
CA GLY A 295 -29.12 1.13 -1.90
C GLY A 295 -29.12 1.51 -0.41
N ASP A 296 -28.67 0.62 0.46
CA ASP A 296 -28.49 0.82 1.90
C ASP A 296 -27.35 1.81 2.23
N LEU A 297 -26.35 1.87 1.34
CA LEU A 297 -25.16 2.71 1.51
C LEU A 297 -25.22 4.02 0.74
N PHE A 298 -25.96 4.07 -0.36
CA PHE A 298 -26.02 5.21 -1.26
C PHE A 298 -27.47 5.68 -1.44
N PRO A 299 -27.96 6.59 -0.58
CA PRO A 299 -29.33 7.13 -0.70
C PRO A 299 -29.45 8.04 -1.92
N GLU A 300 -30.57 7.91 -2.63
CA GLU A 300 -30.93 8.73 -3.81
C GLU A 300 -29.81 8.87 -4.87
N PRO A 301 -29.17 7.76 -5.28
CA PRO A 301 -27.93 7.80 -6.06
C PRO A 301 -28.12 8.43 -7.44
N ARG A 302 -29.29 8.23 -8.05
CA ARG A 302 -29.69 8.90 -9.28
C ARG A 302 -29.72 10.42 -9.11
N ALA A 303 -30.39 10.94 -8.09
CA ALA A 303 -30.52 12.37 -7.87
C ALA A 303 -29.15 13.02 -7.63
N ARG A 304 -28.26 12.34 -6.88
CA ARG A 304 -26.88 12.76 -6.65
C ARG A 304 -26.05 12.79 -7.93
N LEU A 305 -26.20 11.79 -8.81
CA LEU A 305 -25.53 11.78 -10.12
C LEU A 305 -26.04 12.93 -10.99
N GLU A 306 -27.36 13.12 -11.07
CA GLU A 306 -27.96 14.21 -11.81
C GLU A 306 -27.48 15.59 -11.30
N GLN A 307 -27.38 15.76 -9.98
CA GLN A 307 -26.84 16.97 -9.34
C GLN A 307 -25.37 17.20 -9.71
N HIS A 308 -24.53 16.15 -9.63
CA HIS A 308 -23.13 16.23 -10.03
C HIS A 308 -22.98 16.69 -11.48
N LEU A 309 -23.72 16.10 -12.42
CA LEU A 309 -23.71 16.50 -13.83
C LEU A 309 -24.22 17.93 -14.04
N ARG A 310 -25.27 18.35 -13.31
CA ARG A 310 -25.79 19.72 -13.35
C ARG A 310 -24.80 20.74 -12.79
N SER A 311 -24.07 20.43 -11.72
CA SER A 311 -23.03 21.32 -11.18
C SER A 311 -21.85 21.53 -12.15
N ALA A 312 -21.60 20.57 -13.04
CA ALA A 312 -20.66 20.72 -14.15
C ALA A 312 -21.27 21.43 -15.38
N TYR A 313 -22.50 21.94 -15.22
CA TYR A 313 -23.32 22.58 -16.26
C TYR A 313 -23.49 21.70 -17.50
N LEU A 314 -23.55 20.37 -17.35
CA LEU A 314 -23.70 19.45 -18.47
C LEU A 314 -25.18 19.38 -18.89
N PRO A 315 -25.56 19.82 -20.10
CA PRO A 315 -26.92 19.67 -20.58
C PRO A 315 -27.15 18.23 -21.05
N TYR A 316 -28.19 17.58 -20.56
CA TYR A 316 -28.62 16.25 -20.99
C TYR A 316 -30.14 16.14 -20.88
N SER A 317 -30.72 15.14 -21.53
CA SER A 317 -32.07 14.65 -21.27
C SER A 317 -32.01 13.14 -21.02
N LEU A 318 -33.04 12.59 -20.37
CA LEU A 318 -33.15 11.16 -20.13
C LEU A 318 -34.28 10.60 -20.99
N ARG A 319 -33.97 9.58 -21.78
CA ARG A 319 -34.94 8.80 -22.55
C ARG A 319 -35.16 7.46 -21.87
N ARG A 320 -36.42 7.06 -21.66
CA ARG A 320 -36.73 5.75 -21.12
C ARG A 320 -36.69 4.69 -22.21
N GLU A 321 -35.94 3.62 -21.96
CA GLU A 321 -35.84 2.43 -22.81
C GLU A 321 -36.05 1.19 -21.93
N GLY A 322 -37.30 0.72 -21.89
CA GLY A 322 -37.71 -0.34 -20.95
C GLY A 322 -37.55 0.11 -19.49
N GLU A 323 -36.76 -0.65 -18.73
CA GLU A 323 -36.43 -0.36 -17.33
C GLU A 323 -35.23 0.58 -17.16
N GLN A 324 -34.53 0.91 -18.24
CA GLN A 324 -33.36 1.78 -18.21
C GLN A 324 -33.69 3.22 -18.63
N LEU A 325 -32.92 4.16 -18.08
CA LEU A 325 -32.92 5.55 -18.51
C LEU A 325 -31.59 5.85 -19.20
N CYS A 326 -31.66 6.14 -20.50
CA CYS A 326 -30.50 6.42 -21.33
C CYS A 326 -30.26 7.93 -21.41
N PHE A 327 -29.00 8.35 -21.32
CA PHE A 327 -28.60 9.74 -21.51
C PHE A 327 -28.63 10.12 -22.98
N ASP A 328 -29.40 11.16 -23.31
CA ASP A 328 -29.36 11.84 -24.61
C ASP A 328 -28.67 13.19 -24.46
N LEU A 329 -27.54 13.35 -25.16
CA LEU A 329 -26.57 14.43 -24.99
C LEU A 329 -26.48 15.26 -26.28
N PRO A 330 -26.84 16.55 -26.27
CA PRO A 330 -26.66 17.40 -27.45
C PRO A 330 -25.17 17.62 -27.76
N LYS A 331 -24.83 17.97 -29.00
CA LYS A 331 -23.43 18.21 -29.44
C LYS A 331 -22.63 19.16 -28.54
N LYS A 332 -23.29 20.16 -27.93
CA LYS A 332 -22.67 21.09 -26.97
C LYS A 332 -22.21 20.42 -25.67
N ALA A 333 -22.90 19.37 -25.23
CA ALA A 333 -22.55 18.59 -24.04
C ALA A 333 -21.29 17.75 -24.27
N LEU A 334 -21.20 17.10 -25.43
CA LEU A 334 -20.04 16.27 -25.81
C LEU A 334 -18.72 17.07 -25.81
N LYS A 335 -18.76 18.36 -26.18
CA LYS A 335 -17.60 19.27 -26.10
C LYS A 335 -17.06 19.46 -24.68
N LYS A 336 -17.86 19.19 -23.63
CA LYS A 336 -17.39 19.28 -22.24
C LYS A 336 -16.49 18.12 -21.84
N LYS A 337 -16.49 16.99 -22.57
CA LYS A 337 -15.68 15.79 -22.29
C LYS A 337 -15.88 15.23 -20.87
N ILE A 338 -17.11 15.29 -20.36
CA ILE A 338 -17.50 14.73 -19.06
C ILE A 338 -18.21 13.40 -19.27
N LEU A 339 -19.28 13.41 -20.05
CA LEU A 339 -20.09 12.23 -20.40
C LEU A 339 -20.36 12.27 -21.90
N PHE A 340 -20.27 11.12 -22.53
CA PHE A 340 -20.55 10.91 -23.96
C PHE A 340 -21.80 10.06 -24.20
N GLY A 341 -22.24 9.32 -23.19
CA GLY A 341 -23.45 8.49 -23.24
C GLY A 341 -23.53 7.60 -22.01
N GLY A 342 -24.54 6.74 -21.98
CA GLY A 342 -24.70 5.73 -20.94
C GLY A 342 -26.16 5.52 -20.54
N SER A 343 -26.37 4.56 -19.66
CA SER A 343 -27.68 4.27 -19.07
C SER A 343 -27.58 4.12 -17.56
N ILE A 344 -28.69 4.37 -16.89
CA ILE A 344 -28.87 4.16 -15.45
C ILE A 344 -30.12 3.34 -15.20
N GLU A 345 -30.06 2.54 -14.15
CA GLU A 345 -31.14 1.65 -13.74
C GLU A 345 -31.16 1.56 -12.21
N THR A 346 -32.34 1.51 -11.60
CA THR A 346 -32.50 1.29 -10.16
C THR A 346 -33.22 -0.03 -9.96
N ARG A 347 -32.62 -0.92 -9.18
CA ARG A 347 -33.13 -2.24 -8.83
C ARG A 347 -33.17 -2.39 -7.31
N ASP A 348 -33.77 -3.47 -6.83
CA ASP A 348 -33.85 -3.77 -5.38
C ASP A 348 -32.47 -3.83 -4.70
N SER A 349 -31.44 -4.31 -5.41
CA SER A 349 -30.07 -4.40 -4.89
C SER A 349 -29.33 -3.07 -4.86
N GLY A 350 -29.83 -2.03 -5.54
CA GLY A 350 -29.19 -0.73 -5.62
C GLY A 350 -29.26 -0.08 -7.00
N PHE A 351 -28.36 0.87 -7.21
CA PHE A 351 -28.27 1.66 -8.42
C PHE A 351 -27.15 1.17 -9.33
N PHE A 352 -27.47 1.02 -10.61
CA PHE A 352 -26.56 0.59 -11.66
C PHE A 352 -26.41 1.70 -12.68
N ALA A 353 -25.18 1.97 -13.09
CA ALA A 353 -24.88 2.90 -14.17
C ALA A 353 -23.82 2.33 -15.09
N SER A 354 -24.05 2.38 -16.40
CA SER A 354 -23.06 2.10 -17.44
C SER A 354 -22.82 3.40 -18.18
N LEU A 355 -21.69 4.06 -17.93
CA LEU A 355 -21.40 5.42 -18.39
C LEU A 355 -20.22 5.43 -19.36
N GLU A 356 -20.36 6.15 -20.47
CA GLU A 356 -19.22 6.52 -21.32
C GLU A 356 -18.70 7.88 -20.88
N ILE A 357 -17.66 7.89 -20.05
CA ILE A 357 -17.13 9.11 -19.43
C ILE A 357 -15.89 9.64 -20.16
N GLY A 358 -15.65 10.94 -20.04
CA GLY A 358 -14.46 11.59 -20.57
C GLY A 358 -13.50 12.08 -19.49
N PRO A 359 -12.33 12.62 -19.87
CA PRO A 359 -11.27 13.02 -18.95
C PRO A 359 -11.63 14.13 -17.95
N LYS A 360 -12.81 14.76 -18.06
CA LYS A 360 -13.31 15.72 -17.06
C LYS A 360 -14.30 15.13 -16.04
N PHE A 361 -14.67 13.86 -16.16
CA PHE A 361 -15.48 13.19 -15.13
C PHE A 361 -14.65 12.90 -13.89
N ASP A 362 -15.18 13.19 -12.70
CA ASP A 362 -14.49 12.95 -11.43
C ASP A 362 -15.36 12.05 -10.55
N LEU A 363 -15.03 10.74 -10.58
CA LEU A 363 -15.76 9.72 -9.83
C LEU A 363 -15.68 9.99 -8.33
N ALA A 364 -14.53 10.41 -7.83
CA ALA A 364 -14.35 10.75 -6.42
C ALA A 364 -15.24 11.92 -6.01
N ALA A 365 -15.32 12.96 -6.83
CA ALA A 365 -16.17 14.11 -6.56
C ALA A 365 -17.66 13.72 -6.58
N PHE A 366 -18.08 12.83 -7.49
CA PHE A 366 -19.42 12.27 -7.48
C PHE A 366 -19.69 11.48 -6.19
N LEU A 367 -18.83 10.53 -5.82
CA LEU A 367 -19.01 9.71 -4.62
C LEU A 367 -18.95 10.52 -3.32
N ARG A 368 -18.25 11.66 -3.29
CA ARG A 368 -18.26 12.58 -2.15
C ARG A 368 -19.59 13.29 -1.94
N THR A 369 -20.49 13.33 -2.93
CA THR A 369 -21.82 13.95 -2.78
C THR A 369 -22.75 13.24 -1.79
N PHE A 370 -22.36 12.04 -1.33
CA PHE A 370 -23.11 11.26 -0.35
C PHE A 370 -22.71 11.55 1.11
N GLU A 371 -21.71 12.42 1.34
CA GLU A 371 -21.30 12.91 2.68
C GLU A 371 -20.98 11.79 3.71
N ARG A 372 -20.63 10.59 3.24
CA ARG A 372 -20.19 9.47 4.08
C ARG A 372 -18.67 9.42 4.21
N PRO A 373 -18.13 8.87 5.31
CA PRO A 373 -16.74 8.49 5.39
C PRO A 373 -16.41 7.41 4.35
N ASN A 374 -15.33 7.57 3.58
CA ASN A 374 -14.78 6.58 2.66
C ASN A 374 -15.80 5.92 1.69
N PRO A 375 -16.64 6.69 0.97
CA PRO A 375 -17.72 6.14 0.15
C PRO A 375 -17.19 5.25 -0.98
N PHE A 376 -15.98 5.50 -1.44
CA PHE A 376 -15.30 4.71 -2.46
C PHE A 376 -15.01 3.25 -2.07
N ARG A 377 -14.99 2.90 -0.77
CA ARG A 377 -14.81 1.50 -0.35
C ARG A 377 -16.04 0.62 -0.62
N HIS A 378 -17.20 1.25 -0.77
CA HIS A 378 -18.48 0.57 -0.92
C HIS A 378 -19.05 0.69 -2.34
N ALA A 379 -18.58 1.66 -3.12
CA ALA A 379 -18.93 1.78 -4.52
C ALA A 379 -18.16 0.71 -5.33
N GLN A 380 -18.88 -0.06 -6.14
CA GLN A 380 -18.27 -1.00 -7.06
C GLN A 380 -18.14 -0.32 -8.42
N ALA A 381 -16.93 0.16 -8.74
CA ALA A 381 -16.62 0.79 -10.01
C ALA A 381 -15.71 -0.13 -10.85
N HIS A 382 -16.10 -0.36 -12.11
CA HIS A 382 -15.40 -1.24 -13.03
C HIS A 382 -15.22 -0.55 -14.38
N VAL A 383 -13.98 -0.51 -14.86
CA VAL A 383 -13.66 0.03 -16.19
C VAL A 383 -13.61 -1.13 -17.17
N SER A 384 -14.56 -1.17 -18.11
CA SER A 384 -14.67 -2.25 -19.10
C SER A 384 -14.06 -1.91 -20.45
N GLY A 385 -13.62 -0.67 -20.65
CA GLY A 385 -12.93 -0.23 -21.86
C GLY A 385 -12.30 1.14 -21.73
N ILE A 386 -11.19 1.33 -22.44
CA ILE A 386 -10.39 2.56 -22.44
C ILE A 386 -10.09 2.96 -23.89
N GLU A 387 -10.29 4.23 -24.21
CA GLU A 387 -9.80 4.90 -25.41
C GLU A 387 -8.87 6.04 -24.97
N TRP A 388 -7.70 6.18 -25.59
CA TRP A 388 -6.74 7.26 -25.33
C TRP A 388 -6.33 8.00 -26.59
#